data_AF-A0A7X8D4L0-F1
#
_entry.id   AF-A0A7X8D4L0-F1
#
_cell.length_a   1.000
_cell.length_b   1.000
_cell.length_c   1.000
_cell.angle_alpha   90.00
_cell.angle_beta   90.00
_cell.angle_gamma   90.00
#
_symmetry.space_group_name_H-M   'P 1'
#
loop_
_entity.id
_entity.type
_entity.pdbx_description
1 polymer ?
#
loop_
_entity_poly.entity_id
_entity_poly.type
_entity_poly.pdbx_seq_one_letter_code
_entity_poly.pdbx_strand_id
1 'polypeptide(L)'
;VFAIMVVAASRPILEMVSKLVKVIANVLPIRNEYAMFFVTMSVVPLFGSLITEPAAMTLAALLLRDQYFKRSGRAVFKYLTIGVLFVNISIGGVLTSYAAPPVLMVAQTFNWDTAYMATHFGWRAAVAVLINAALLTFISRSALVEAPESIPQPTDTKQRPDVPWVVMGIHLLFLVGIVLSAHHPVIFLGMLMMFVGYAHAYSKHQNPLLIREGLMVGFFLAGLVILGGLQKWWLQGLLGGMSPLALFVGATALTAITDNAALTYLGSLVEGTSELWRYMLVAGAVTGGGLTVIANAPNPAGFSILKGTFPDGAISPLRLLMAAAVPTLIAAGMFLLPTSF
;
A
#
# COMPACT_ATOMS: atom_id res chain seq x y z
N VAL A 1 -14.06 3.14 2.30
CA VAL A 1 -12.79 2.75 2.95
C VAL A 1 -12.98 1.65 3.99
N PHE A 2 -13.66 1.91 5.11
CA PHE A 2 -13.86 0.96 6.21
C PHE A 2 -14.25 -0.46 5.74
N ALA A 3 -15.35 -0.57 4.98
CA ALA A 3 -15.85 -1.85 4.48
C ALA A 3 -14.82 -2.59 3.61
N ILE A 4 -14.17 -1.87 2.69
CA ILE A 4 -13.15 -2.42 1.78
C ILE A 4 -11.98 -2.97 2.60
N MET A 5 -11.47 -2.21 3.58
CA MET A 5 -10.38 -2.67 4.45
C MET A 5 -10.74 -3.94 5.23
N VAL A 6 -11.95 -4.00 5.80
CA VAL A 6 -12.41 -5.15 6.58
C VAL A 6 -12.49 -6.42 5.72
N VAL A 7 -13.04 -6.30 4.51
CA VAL A 7 -13.21 -7.44 3.59
C VAL A 7 -11.87 -7.86 2.99
N ALA A 8 -11.07 -6.90 2.55
CA ALA A 8 -9.82 -7.17 1.85
C ALA A 8 -8.71 -7.71 2.76
N ALA A 9 -8.71 -7.34 4.05
CA ALA A 9 -7.79 -7.89 5.04
C ALA A 9 -8.21 -9.28 5.54
N SER A 10 -9.31 -9.85 5.04
CA SER A 10 -9.76 -11.18 5.43
C SER A 10 -8.77 -12.27 4.98
N ARG A 11 -8.67 -13.34 5.79
CA ARG A 11 -7.78 -14.48 5.52
C ARG A 11 -8.00 -15.08 4.12
N PRO A 12 -9.23 -15.29 3.62
CA PRO A 12 -9.43 -15.82 2.27
C PRO A 12 -8.83 -14.96 1.16
N ILE A 13 -8.94 -13.63 1.26
CA ILE A 13 -8.33 -12.70 0.28
C ILE A 13 -6.81 -12.77 0.37
N LEU A 14 -6.24 -12.71 1.58
CA LEU A 14 -4.79 -12.77 1.77
C LEU A 14 -4.19 -14.10 1.30
N GLU A 15 -4.87 -15.22 1.55
CA GLU A 15 -4.44 -16.53 1.04
C GLU A 15 -4.55 -16.63 -0.48
N MET A 16 -5.61 -16.08 -1.08
CA MET A 16 -5.76 -16.03 -2.54
C MET A 16 -4.60 -15.27 -3.18
N VAL A 17 -4.28 -14.08 -2.67
CA VAL A 17 -3.15 -13.28 -3.15
C VAL A 17 -1.82 -14.01 -2.92
N SER A 18 -1.64 -14.66 -1.76
CA SER A 18 -0.43 -15.46 -1.48
C SER A 18 -0.26 -16.63 -2.45
N LYS A 19 -1.33 -17.36 -2.78
CA LYS A 19 -1.30 -18.43 -3.78
C LYS A 19 -0.94 -17.89 -5.16
N LEU A 20 -1.55 -16.78 -5.58
CA LEU A 20 -1.27 -16.14 -6.86
C LEU A 20 0.20 -15.69 -6.96
N VAL A 21 0.72 -15.09 -5.90
CA VAL A 21 2.13 -14.70 -5.79
C VAL A 21 3.07 -15.90 -5.96
N LYS A 22 2.78 -17.04 -5.31
CA LYS A 22 3.58 -18.27 -5.46
C LYS A 22 3.52 -18.82 -6.88
N VAL A 23 2.34 -18.81 -7.52
CA VAL A 23 2.18 -19.24 -8.91
C VAL A 23 3.02 -18.36 -9.84
N ILE A 24 2.95 -17.03 -9.69
CA ILE A 24 3.74 -16.10 -10.50
C ILE A 24 5.24 -16.33 -10.28
N ALA A 25 5.68 -16.51 -9.04
CA ALA A 25 7.09 -16.77 -8.73
C ALA A 25 7.60 -18.07 -9.37
N ASN A 26 6.80 -19.14 -9.35
CA ASN A 26 7.19 -20.44 -9.92
C ASN A 26 7.27 -20.44 -11.46
N VAL A 27 6.61 -19.50 -12.14
CA VAL A 27 6.64 -19.37 -13.61
C VAL A 27 7.88 -18.61 -14.08
N LEU A 28 8.50 -17.80 -13.23
CA LEU A 28 9.69 -17.03 -13.60
C LEU A 28 10.91 -17.95 -13.78
N PRO A 29 11.66 -17.84 -14.89
CA PRO A 29 12.81 -18.71 -15.18
C PRO A 29 14.07 -18.28 -14.41
N ILE A 30 13.95 -18.04 -13.11
CA ILE A 30 15.05 -17.66 -12.21
C ILE A 30 14.97 -18.50 -10.92
N ARG A 31 16.02 -18.46 -10.10
CA ARG A 31 16.02 -19.16 -8.81
C ARG A 31 14.82 -18.73 -7.96
N ASN A 32 14.16 -19.70 -7.34
CA ASN A 32 12.88 -19.48 -6.65
C ASN A 32 12.99 -18.45 -5.51
N GLU A 33 14.14 -18.38 -4.81
CA GLU A 33 14.36 -17.38 -3.76
C GLU A 33 14.34 -15.95 -4.32
N TYR A 34 14.90 -15.75 -5.51
CA TYR A 34 14.88 -14.46 -6.19
C TYR A 34 13.50 -14.15 -6.75
N ALA A 35 12.83 -15.13 -7.35
CA ALA A 35 11.48 -14.96 -7.89
C ALA A 35 10.49 -14.58 -6.80
N MET A 36 10.48 -15.34 -5.70
CA MET A 36 9.57 -15.11 -4.58
C MET A 36 9.83 -13.74 -3.94
N PHE A 37 11.09 -13.34 -3.76
CA PHE A 37 11.43 -12.01 -3.26
C PHE A 37 10.99 -10.90 -4.23
N PHE A 38 11.34 -11.00 -5.51
CA PHE A 38 10.97 -10.03 -6.55
C PHE A 38 9.46 -9.85 -6.65
N VAL A 39 8.69 -10.94 -6.70
CA VAL A 39 7.22 -10.90 -6.79
C VAL A 39 6.61 -10.31 -5.51
N THR A 40 7.16 -10.62 -4.33
CA THR A 40 6.72 -9.99 -3.07
C THR A 40 6.96 -8.48 -3.08
N MET A 41 8.09 -8.03 -3.64
CA MET A 41 8.47 -6.61 -3.67
C MET A 41 7.85 -5.83 -4.83
N SER A 42 7.21 -6.50 -5.80
CA SER A 42 6.59 -5.86 -6.96
C SER A 42 5.08 -6.11 -7.05
N VAL A 43 4.70 -7.36 -7.28
CA VAL A 43 3.32 -7.77 -7.53
C VAL A 43 2.42 -7.54 -6.31
N VAL A 44 2.90 -7.82 -5.08
CA VAL A 44 2.09 -7.57 -3.88
C VAL A 44 1.79 -6.07 -3.70
N PRO A 45 2.78 -5.15 -3.82
CA PRO A 45 2.49 -3.72 -3.84
C PRO A 45 1.48 -3.28 -4.90
N LEU A 46 1.55 -3.81 -6.13
CA LEU A 46 0.59 -3.50 -7.19
C LEU A 46 -0.80 -4.06 -6.89
N PHE A 47 -0.89 -5.24 -6.27
CA PHE A 47 -2.17 -5.77 -5.76
C PHE A 47 -2.78 -4.88 -4.67
N GLY A 48 -2.00 -4.00 -4.03
CA GLY A 48 -2.51 -2.95 -3.16
C GLY A 48 -3.59 -2.10 -3.83
N SER A 49 -3.54 -1.91 -5.15
CA SER A 49 -4.60 -1.22 -5.91
C SER A 49 -5.92 -2.00 -6.05
N LEU A 50 -5.93 -3.31 -5.78
CA LEU A 50 -7.14 -4.14 -5.83
C LEU A 50 -7.69 -4.44 -4.44
N ILE A 51 -6.80 -4.67 -3.47
CA ILE A 51 -7.20 -5.05 -2.10
C ILE A 51 -7.13 -3.90 -1.11
N THR A 52 -6.28 -2.89 -1.31
CA THR A 52 -5.85 -1.79 -0.40
C THR A 52 -4.40 -1.90 0.06
N GLU A 53 -3.77 -0.75 0.28
CA GLU A 53 -2.39 -0.64 0.73
C GLU A 53 -2.12 -1.32 2.10
N PRO A 54 -2.98 -1.19 3.14
CA PRO A 54 -2.74 -1.85 4.43
C PRO A 54 -2.75 -3.38 4.34
N ALA A 55 -3.64 -3.95 3.52
CA ALA A 55 -3.72 -5.38 3.31
C ALA A 55 -2.48 -5.90 2.54
N ALA A 56 -2.08 -5.19 1.48
CA ALA A 56 -0.86 -5.50 0.73
C ALA A 56 0.41 -5.40 1.61
N MET A 57 0.51 -4.36 2.44
CA MET A 57 1.62 -4.18 3.37
C MET A 57 1.70 -5.32 4.37
N THR A 58 0.56 -5.70 4.96
CA THR A 58 0.51 -6.80 5.93
C THR A 58 0.97 -8.11 5.30
N LEU A 59 0.48 -8.43 4.09
CA LEU A 59 0.88 -9.63 3.36
C LEU A 59 2.38 -9.62 3.04
N ALA A 60 2.87 -8.54 2.44
CA ALA A 60 4.28 -8.43 2.07
C ALA A 60 5.19 -8.51 3.31
N ALA A 61 4.86 -7.81 4.39
CA ALA A 61 5.62 -7.85 5.63
C ALA A 61 5.66 -9.25 6.25
N LEU A 62 4.55 -9.99 6.25
CA LEU A 62 4.52 -11.38 6.74
C LEU A 62 5.39 -12.31 5.88
N LEU A 63 5.27 -12.23 4.55
CA LEU A 63 6.08 -13.01 3.62
C LEU A 63 7.58 -12.71 3.79
N LEU A 64 7.94 -11.43 3.91
CA LEU A 64 9.32 -10.99 4.12
C LEU A 64 9.87 -11.45 5.48
N ARG A 65 9.07 -11.31 6.53
CA ARG A 65 9.43 -11.73 7.89
C ARG A 65 9.80 -13.20 7.93
N ASP A 66 8.91 -14.05 7.43
CA ASP A 66 8.98 -15.48 7.62
C ASP A 66 9.96 -16.16 6.64
N GLN A 67 10.17 -15.57 5.46
CA GLN A 67 11.06 -16.15 4.45
C GLN A 67 12.48 -15.57 4.44
N TYR A 68 12.67 -14.29 4.81
CA TYR A 68 13.96 -13.60 4.62
C TYR A 68 14.51 -12.97 5.89
N PHE A 69 13.69 -12.21 6.64
CA PHE A 69 14.22 -11.38 7.74
C PHE A 69 14.61 -12.18 8.98
N LYS A 70 13.91 -13.29 9.25
CA LYS A 70 14.32 -14.25 10.29
C LYS A 70 15.63 -14.97 9.94
N ARG A 71 15.95 -15.09 8.64
CA ARG A 71 17.13 -15.83 8.15
C ARG A 71 18.38 -14.97 8.02
N SER A 72 18.23 -13.73 7.54
CA SER A 72 19.38 -12.86 7.30
C SER A 72 19.72 -12.03 8.54
N GLY A 73 20.98 -12.09 8.99
CA GLY A 73 21.52 -11.19 10.02
C GLY A 73 21.88 -9.79 9.51
N ARG A 74 21.84 -9.56 8.19
CA ARG A 74 22.35 -8.34 7.57
C ARG A 74 21.37 -7.17 7.74
N ALA A 75 21.70 -6.24 8.64
CA ALA A 75 20.90 -5.04 8.89
C ALA A 75 20.68 -4.21 7.61
N VAL A 76 21.71 -4.06 6.77
CA VAL A 76 21.63 -3.29 5.51
C VAL A 76 20.56 -3.85 4.58
N PHE A 77 20.53 -5.17 4.38
CA PHE A 77 19.49 -5.83 3.57
C PHE A 77 18.09 -5.55 4.09
N LYS A 78 17.89 -5.64 5.41
CA LYS A 78 16.60 -5.36 6.04
C LYS A 78 16.16 -3.93 5.78
N TYR A 79 17.02 -2.94 6.03
CA TYR A 79 16.70 -1.52 5.81
C TYR A 79 16.38 -1.22 4.34
N LEU A 80 17.20 -1.69 3.39
CA LEU A 80 16.93 -1.53 1.96
C LEU A 80 15.58 -2.14 1.57
N THR A 81 15.28 -3.32 2.09
CA THR A 81 14.03 -4.01 1.79
C THR A 81 12.81 -3.26 2.31
N ILE A 82 12.83 -2.75 3.55
CA ILE A 82 11.66 -2.00 4.06
C ILE A 82 11.52 -0.65 3.35
N GLY A 83 12.63 0.03 3.03
CA GLY A 83 12.60 1.31 2.32
C GLY A 83 11.92 1.15 0.95
N VAL A 84 12.29 0.13 0.19
CA VAL A 84 11.64 -0.20 -1.08
C VAL A 84 10.20 -0.66 -0.86
N LEU A 85 9.92 -1.47 0.17
CA LEU A 85 8.56 -1.94 0.45
C LEU A 85 7.61 -0.77 0.70
N PHE A 86 8.00 0.19 1.53
CA PHE A 86 7.16 1.33 1.90
C PHE A 86 6.87 2.21 0.69
N VAL A 87 7.90 2.52 -0.10
CA VAL A 87 7.73 3.29 -1.33
C VAL A 87 6.85 2.53 -2.33
N ASN A 88 7.13 1.25 -2.58
CA ASN A 88 6.38 0.47 -3.55
C ASN A 88 4.92 0.29 -3.13
N ILE A 89 4.61 0.10 -1.85
CA ILE A 89 3.23 0.03 -1.36
C ILE A 89 2.50 1.35 -1.58
N SER A 90 3.16 2.47 -1.25
CA SER A 90 2.57 3.80 -1.40
C SER A 90 2.23 4.11 -2.85
N ILE A 91 3.16 3.86 -3.78
CA ILE A 91 2.91 4.12 -5.21
C ILE A 91 2.09 3.01 -5.87
N GLY A 92 2.14 1.77 -5.38
CA GLY A 92 1.41 0.63 -5.95
C GLY A 92 -0.10 0.70 -5.79
N GLY A 93 -0.61 1.56 -4.89
CA GLY A 93 -2.04 1.78 -4.68
C GLY A 93 -2.75 2.58 -5.77
N VAL A 94 -2.02 3.26 -6.65
CA VAL A 94 -2.59 4.27 -7.57
C VAL A 94 -3.08 3.73 -8.92
N LEU A 95 -3.15 2.41 -9.12
CA LEU A 95 -3.68 1.86 -10.37
C LEU A 95 -5.21 1.98 -10.45
N THR A 96 -5.89 2.17 -9.31
CA THR A 96 -7.35 2.34 -9.23
C THR A 96 -7.72 3.58 -8.41
N SER A 97 -8.94 4.08 -8.57
CA SER A 97 -9.40 5.30 -7.89
C SER A 97 -9.88 5.11 -6.46
N TYR A 98 -9.95 3.87 -5.96
CA TYR A 98 -10.59 3.55 -4.67
C TYR A 98 -9.65 2.92 -3.63
N ALA A 99 -8.47 2.48 -4.03
CA ALA A 99 -7.61 1.65 -3.18
C ALA A 99 -6.65 2.45 -2.29
N ALA A 100 -6.05 3.51 -2.85
CA ALA A 100 -5.16 4.41 -2.13
C ALA A 100 -5.99 5.53 -1.47
N PRO A 101 -5.90 5.72 -0.13
CA PRO A 101 -6.51 6.86 0.55
C PRO A 101 -6.25 8.23 -0.12
N PRO A 102 -5.01 8.61 -0.51
CA PRO A 102 -4.78 9.92 -1.14
C PRO A 102 -5.51 10.11 -2.47
N VAL A 103 -5.71 9.03 -3.23
CA VAL A 103 -6.47 9.09 -4.50
C VAL A 103 -7.96 9.17 -4.21
N LEU A 104 -8.46 8.36 -3.28
CA LEU A 104 -9.87 8.33 -2.94
C LEU A 104 -10.37 9.70 -2.43
N MET A 105 -9.55 10.41 -1.65
CA MET A 105 -9.91 11.73 -1.11
C MET A 105 -10.10 12.80 -2.19
N VAL A 106 -9.56 12.59 -3.39
CA VAL A 106 -9.61 13.58 -4.48
C VAL A 106 -10.36 13.07 -5.72
N ALA A 107 -10.61 11.77 -5.82
CA ALA A 107 -11.18 11.14 -7.01
C ALA A 107 -12.52 11.76 -7.42
N GLN A 108 -13.42 12.00 -6.45
CA GLN A 108 -14.71 12.65 -6.73
C GLN A 108 -14.53 14.13 -7.08
N THR A 109 -13.70 14.86 -6.32
CA THR A 109 -13.45 16.30 -6.52
C THR A 109 -12.82 16.60 -7.88
N PHE A 110 -11.89 15.75 -8.33
CA PHE A 110 -11.17 15.91 -9.60
C PHE A 110 -11.79 15.12 -10.75
N ASN A 111 -12.87 14.37 -10.48
CA ASN A 111 -13.55 13.49 -11.43
C ASN A 111 -12.63 12.45 -12.08
N TRP A 112 -11.77 11.84 -11.26
CA TRP A 112 -10.85 10.79 -11.68
C TRP A 112 -11.47 9.41 -11.45
N ASP A 113 -11.65 8.67 -12.54
CA ASP A 113 -12.06 7.28 -12.49
C ASP A 113 -10.85 6.33 -12.51
N THR A 114 -11.12 5.03 -12.46
CA THR A 114 -10.05 4.02 -12.49
C THR A 114 -9.30 4.02 -13.84
N ALA A 115 -9.95 4.40 -14.94
CA ALA A 115 -9.30 4.49 -16.24
C ALA A 115 -8.26 5.62 -16.26
N TYR A 116 -8.63 6.81 -15.77
CA TYR A 116 -7.74 7.95 -15.60
C TYR A 116 -6.55 7.60 -14.73
N MET A 117 -6.78 6.95 -13.59
CA MET A 117 -5.71 6.51 -12.70
C MET A 117 -4.75 5.55 -13.40
N ALA A 118 -5.26 4.55 -14.12
CA ALA A 118 -4.43 3.59 -14.83
C ALA A 118 -3.56 4.22 -15.94
N THR A 119 -4.10 5.18 -16.70
CA THR A 119 -3.41 5.81 -17.83
C THR A 119 -2.44 6.93 -17.42
N HIS A 120 -2.72 7.64 -16.32
CA HIS A 120 -1.90 8.76 -15.86
C HIS A 120 -0.93 8.38 -14.74
N PHE A 121 -1.34 7.54 -13.78
CA PHE A 121 -0.48 7.16 -12.66
C PHE A 121 -0.05 5.70 -12.71
N GLY A 122 -0.96 4.80 -13.06
CA GLY A 122 -0.83 3.36 -12.88
C GLY A 122 0.37 2.74 -13.57
N TRP A 123 0.59 3.03 -14.87
CA TRP A 123 1.74 2.48 -15.58
C TRP A 123 3.07 3.06 -15.09
N ARG A 124 3.12 4.36 -14.72
CA ARG A 124 4.31 5.01 -14.15
C ARG A 124 4.69 4.39 -12.82
N ALA A 125 3.70 4.18 -11.95
CA ALA A 125 3.84 3.48 -10.69
C ALA A 125 4.25 2.02 -10.89
N ALA A 126 3.63 1.29 -11.80
CA ALA A 126 3.96 -0.11 -12.09
C ALA A 126 5.42 -0.27 -12.53
N VAL A 127 5.89 0.58 -13.44
CA VAL A 127 7.28 0.58 -13.89
C VAL A 127 8.23 0.94 -12.75
N ALA A 128 7.93 1.98 -11.96
CA ALA A 128 8.74 2.35 -10.79
C ALA A 128 8.85 1.21 -9.78
N VAL A 129 7.73 0.55 -9.45
CA VAL A 129 7.66 -0.61 -8.56
C VAL A 129 8.53 -1.77 -9.07
N LEU A 130 8.44 -2.08 -10.37
CA LEU A 130 9.22 -3.13 -11.00
C LEU A 130 10.73 -2.82 -11.00
N ILE A 131 11.11 -1.58 -11.31
CA ILE A 131 12.52 -1.14 -11.27
C ILE A 131 13.06 -1.25 -9.84
N ASN A 132 12.33 -0.70 -8.86
CA ASN A 132 12.70 -0.76 -7.45
C ASN A 132 12.87 -2.21 -6.96
N ALA A 133 11.93 -3.09 -7.30
CA ALA A 133 11.99 -4.49 -6.93
C ALA A 133 13.15 -5.22 -7.61
N ALA A 134 13.40 -4.95 -8.90
CA ALA A 134 14.49 -5.58 -9.65
C ALA A 134 15.86 -5.16 -9.11
N LEU A 135 16.07 -3.86 -8.88
CA LEU A 135 17.31 -3.33 -8.32
C LEU A 135 17.57 -3.89 -6.92
N LEU A 136 16.55 -3.91 -6.06
CA LEU A 136 16.68 -4.47 -4.72
C LEU A 136 17.03 -5.96 -4.76
N THR A 137 16.36 -6.74 -5.63
CA THR A 137 16.62 -8.18 -5.79
C THR A 137 18.05 -8.42 -6.26
N PHE A 138 18.52 -7.62 -7.21
CA PHE A 138 19.88 -7.71 -7.73
C PHE A 138 20.95 -7.37 -6.68
N ILE A 139 20.78 -6.26 -5.95
CA ILE A 139 21.71 -5.82 -4.88
C ILE A 139 21.72 -6.84 -3.73
N SER A 140 20.55 -7.40 -3.39
CA SER A 140 20.37 -8.28 -2.23
C SER A 140 20.63 -9.75 -2.53
N ARG A 141 20.98 -10.11 -3.78
CA ARG A 141 21.10 -11.51 -4.23
C ARG A 141 21.90 -12.43 -3.30
N SER A 142 22.98 -11.93 -2.70
CA SER A 142 23.79 -12.72 -1.76
C SER A 142 23.06 -12.98 -0.44
N ALA A 143 22.36 -11.97 0.10
CA ALA A 143 21.56 -12.10 1.32
C ALA A 143 20.31 -12.98 1.13
N LEU A 144 19.80 -13.11 -0.11
CA LEU A 144 18.63 -13.94 -0.43
C LEU A 144 18.96 -15.44 -0.51
N VAL A 145 20.22 -15.80 -0.76
CA VAL A 145 20.68 -17.19 -0.91
C VAL A 145 21.37 -17.73 0.35
N GLU A 146 21.68 -16.85 1.32
CA GLU A 146 22.24 -17.28 2.60
C GLU A 146 21.34 -18.33 3.26
N ALA A 147 21.87 -19.55 3.37
CA ALA A 147 21.22 -20.64 4.09
C ALA A 147 21.19 -20.29 5.58
N PRO A 148 20.10 -20.62 6.29
CA PRO A 148 19.99 -20.29 7.71
C PRO A 148 21.09 -20.99 8.52
N GLU A 149 21.81 -20.22 9.34
CA GLU A 149 22.41 -20.76 10.56
C GLU A 149 21.26 -21.23 11.45
N SER A 150 21.00 -22.55 11.44
CA SER A 150 20.14 -23.30 12.36
C SER A 150 19.05 -22.48 13.06
N ILE A 151 18.02 -22.09 12.31
CA ILE A 151 16.75 -21.68 12.93
C ILE A 151 15.99 -22.97 13.21
N PRO A 152 15.65 -23.28 14.48
CA PRO A 152 14.76 -24.38 14.78
C PRO A 152 13.50 -24.23 13.95
N GLN A 153 13.13 -25.27 13.20
CA GLN A 153 11.79 -25.31 12.60
C GLN A 153 10.80 -25.05 13.73
N PRO A 154 9.80 -24.16 13.54
CA PRO A 154 8.74 -24.04 14.50
C PRO A 154 8.03 -25.41 14.57
N THR A 155 8.34 -26.17 15.62
CA THR A 155 7.83 -27.51 15.89
C THR A 155 6.37 -27.54 16.30
N ASP A 156 5.68 -26.39 16.27
CA ASP A 156 4.27 -26.36 16.65
C ASP A 156 3.54 -25.21 15.95
N THR A 157 3.07 -25.46 14.74
CA THR A 157 1.89 -24.75 14.24
C THR A 157 0.91 -25.80 13.81
N LYS A 158 -0.17 -25.97 14.59
CA LYS A 158 -1.40 -26.62 14.11
C LYS A 158 -1.68 -26.06 12.72
N GLN A 159 -1.43 -26.86 11.67
CA GLN A 159 -1.68 -26.46 10.30
C GLN A 159 -3.16 -26.09 10.22
N ARG A 160 -3.43 -24.78 10.15
CA ARG A 160 -4.80 -24.31 9.97
C ARG A 160 -5.28 -24.87 8.63
N PRO A 161 -6.53 -25.35 8.54
CA PRO A 161 -7.05 -25.89 7.30
C PRO A 161 -6.94 -24.84 6.19
N ASP A 162 -6.54 -25.29 5.01
CA ASP A 162 -6.48 -24.46 3.81
C ASP A 162 -7.84 -23.83 3.53
N VAL A 163 -7.86 -22.58 3.06
CA VAL A 163 -9.10 -21.94 2.66
C VAL A 163 -9.54 -22.50 1.29
N PRO A 164 -10.78 -23.03 1.18
CA PRO A 164 -11.32 -23.49 -0.10
C PRO A 164 -11.48 -22.34 -1.10
N TRP A 165 -11.28 -22.63 -2.39
CA TRP A 165 -11.44 -21.63 -3.47
C TRP A 165 -12.84 -20.99 -3.51
N VAL A 166 -13.87 -21.74 -3.13
CA VAL A 166 -15.25 -21.21 -3.03
C VAL A 166 -15.34 -20.10 -2.00
N VAL A 167 -14.70 -20.26 -0.82
CA VAL A 167 -14.69 -19.24 0.23
C VAL A 167 -13.92 -18.00 -0.24
N MET A 168 -12.81 -18.18 -0.96
CA MET A 168 -12.07 -17.08 -1.58
C MET A 168 -12.93 -16.33 -2.60
N GLY A 169 -13.63 -17.05 -3.47
CA GLY A 169 -14.54 -16.48 -4.47
C GLY A 169 -15.70 -15.70 -3.85
N ILE A 170 -16.30 -16.20 -2.76
CA ILE A 170 -17.35 -15.50 -2.02
C ILE A 170 -16.82 -14.17 -1.46
N HIS A 171 -15.64 -14.17 -0.84
CA HIS A 171 -15.03 -12.94 -0.32
C HIS A 171 -14.74 -11.93 -1.42
N LEU A 172 -14.24 -12.40 -2.57
CA LEU A 172 -13.99 -11.55 -3.72
C LEU A 172 -15.29 -10.94 -4.27
N LEU A 173 -16.37 -11.74 -4.34
CA LEU A 173 -17.69 -11.27 -4.78
C LEU A 173 -18.23 -10.18 -3.84
N PHE A 174 -18.12 -10.35 -2.52
CA PHE A 174 -18.49 -9.31 -1.56
C PHE A 174 -17.65 -8.05 -1.72
N LEU A 175 -16.34 -8.18 -1.91
CA LEU A 175 -15.44 -7.04 -2.13
C LEU A 175 -15.85 -6.25 -3.37
N VAL A 176 -16.01 -6.93 -4.50
CA VAL A 176 -16.44 -6.32 -5.77
C VAL A 176 -17.83 -5.70 -5.63
N GLY A 177 -18.79 -6.41 -5.03
CA GLY A 177 -20.12 -5.90 -4.77
C GLY A 177 -20.08 -4.60 -3.97
N ILE A 178 -19.35 -4.58 -2.85
CA ILE A 178 -19.22 -3.40 -1.97
C ILE A 178 -18.64 -2.19 -2.71
N VAL A 179 -17.65 -2.41 -3.58
CA VAL A 179 -17.07 -1.34 -4.41
C VAL A 179 -18.09 -0.83 -5.43
N LEU A 180 -18.77 -1.71 -6.16
CA LEU A 180 -19.76 -1.31 -7.17
C LEU A 180 -20.99 -0.63 -6.56
N SER A 181 -21.43 -1.05 -5.38
CA SER A 181 -22.60 -0.49 -4.71
C SER A 181 -22.26 0.71 -3.81
N ALA A 182 -21.03 1.23 -3.83
CA ALA A 182 -20.59 2.28 -2.89
C ALA A 182 -21.44 3.56 -2.95
N HIS A 183 -22.13 3.79 -4.07
CA HIS A 183 -23.02 4.94 -4.30
C HIS A 183 -24.46 4.71 -3.83
N HIS A 184 -24.81 3.47 -3.44
CA HIS A 184 -26.13 3.08 -2.97
C HIS A 184 -26.06 2.60 -1.50
N PRO A 185 -26.25 3.51 -0.51
CA PRO A 185 -25.97 3.22 0.89
C PRO A 185 -26.68 1.98 1.46
N VAL A 186 -27.94 1.75 1.05
CA VAL A 186 -28.74 0.60 1.52
C VAL A 186 -28.14 -0.73 1.07
N ILE A 187 -27.80 -0.84 -0.21
CA ILE A 187 -27.20 -2.05 -0.79
C ILE A 187 -25.81 -2.28 -0.22
N PHE A 188 -25.02 -1.21 -0.13
CA PHE A 188 -23.68 -1.22 0.47
C PHE A 188 -23.72 -1.74 1.92
N LEU A 189 -24.60 -1.18 2.75
CA LEU A 189 -24.72 -1.58 4.15
C LEU A 189 -25.24 -3.01 4.27
N GLY A 190 -26.22 -3.40 3.45
CA GLY A 190 -26.73 -4.77 3.38
C GLY A 190 -25.63 -5.78 3.06
N MET A 191 -24.81 -5.52 2.04
CA MET A 191 -23.69 -6.40 1.69
C MET A 191 -22.61 -6.45 2.77
N LEU A 192 -22.29 -5.33 3.40
CA LEU A 192 -21.33 -5.31 4.51
C LEU A 192 -21.83 -6.15 5.69
N MET A 193 -23.10 -5.96 6.09
CA MET A 193 -23.70 -6.72 7.19
C MET A 193 -23.78 -8.22 6.86
N MET A 194 -24.14 -8.56 5.63
CA MET A 194 -24.15 -9.95 5.16
C MET A 194 -22.75 -10.56 5.16
N PHE A 195 -21.73 -9.82 4.74
CA PHE A 195 -20.33 -10.27 4.80
C PHE A 195 -19.87 -10.53 6.24
N VAL A 196 -20.16 -9.61 7.17
CA VAL A 196 -19.82 -9.78 8.59
C VAL A 196 -20.52 -11.02 9.15
N GLY A 197 -21.80 -11.21 8.84
CA GLY A 197 -22.57 -12.40 9.21
C GLY A 197 -21.98 -13.69 8.63
N TYR A 198 -21.58 -13.70 7.35
CA TYR A 198 -20.92 -14.82 6.70
C TYR A 198 -19.58 -15.16 7.36
N ALA A 199 -18.73 -14.15 7.61
CA ALA A 199 -17.43 -14.35 8.25
C ALA A 199 -17.60 -14.91 9.68
N HIS A 200 -18.64 -14.47 10.40
CA HIS A 200 -18.96 -15.01 11.71
C HIS A 200 -19.45 -16.47 11.65
N ALA A 201 -20.37 -16.78 10.75
CA ALA A 201 -20.93 -18.13 10.57
C ALA A 201 -19.87 -19.16 10.13
N TYR A 202 -18.92 -18.75 9.28
CA TYR A 202 -17.87 -19.62 8.73
C TYR A 202 -16.47 -19.32 9.33
N SER A 203 -16.40 -19.16 10.65
CA SER A 203 -15.19 -18.74 11.38
C SER A 203 -13.95 -19.63 11.17
N LYS A 204 -14.12 -20.90 10.80
CA LYS A 204 -13.01 -21.86 10.53
C LYS A 204 -11.97 -21.34 9.53
N HIS A 205 -12.41 -20.58 8.53
CA HIS A 205 -11.55 -20.05 7.46
C HIS A 205 -11.22 -18.56 7.63
N GLN A 206 -11.61 -17.94 8.75
CA GLN A 206 -11.49 -16.51 8.99
C GLN A 206 -10.44 -16.19 10.05
N ASN A 207 -9.90 -14.99 9.96
CA ASN A 207 -9.29 -14.31 11.11
C ASN A 207 -10.33 -13.33 11.67
N PRO A 208 -10.15 -12.85 12.92
CA PRO A 208 -10.93 -11.71 13.41
C PRO A 208 -10.90 -10.58 12.39
N LEU A 209 -12.08 -10.07 12.03
CA LEU A 209 -12.20 -8.95 11.12
C LEU A 209 -11.57 -7.70 11.75
N LEU A 210 -10.81 -6.94 10.97
CA LEU A 210 -10.15 -5.71 11.41
C LEU A 210 -11.13 -4.53 11.51
N ILE A 211 -12.21 -4.72 12.25
CA ILE A 211 -13.28 -3.72 12.41
C ILE A 211 -12.73 -2.50 13.14
N ARG A 212 -11.95 -2.71 14.21
CA ARG A 212 -11.39 -1.62 15.02
C ARG A 212 -10.44 -0.75 14.19
N GLU A 213 -9.52 -1.37 13.47
CA GLU A 213 -8.53 -0.71 12.62
C GLU A 213 -9.21 0.02 11.47
N GLY A 214 -10.15 -0.65 10.80
CA GLY A 214 -10.94 -0.02 9.74
C GLY A 214 -11.75 1.18 10.24
N LEU A 215 -12.33 1.11 11.44
CA LEU A 215 -13.05 2.23 12.04
C LEU A 215 -12.11 3.38 12.42
N MET A 216 -10.92 3.09 12.96
CA MET A 216 -9.92 4.14 13.25
C MET A 216 -9.54 4.91 11.97
N VAL A 217 -9.29 4.20 10.87
CA VAL A 217 -9.03 4.84 9.56
C VAL A 217 -10.26 5.61 9.08
N GLY A 218 -11.47 5.04 9.21
CA GLY A 218 -12.72 5.72 8.88
C GLY A 218 -12.92 7.03 9.64
N PHE A 219 -12.71 7.03 10.96
CA PHE A 219 -12.79 8.21 11.81
C PHE A 219 -11.71 9.24 11.48
N PHE A 220 -10.48 8.80 11.19
CA PHE A 220 -9.41 9.68 10.75
C PHE A 220 -9.80 10.41 9.47
N LEU A 221 -10.25 9.69 8.44
CA LEU A 221 -10.67 10.29 7.18
C LEU A 221 -11.90 11.19 7.35
N ALA A 222 -12.88 10.79 8.16
CA ALA A 222 -14.04 11.64 8.46
C ALA A 222 -13.63 12.94 9.18
N GLY A 223 -12.73 12.85 10.15
CA GLY A 223 -12.16 13.99 10.84
C GLY A 223 -11.39 14.92 9.89
N LEU A 224 -10.61 14.35 8.97
CA LEU A 224 -9.94 15.11 7.91
C LEU A 224 -10.96 15.84 7.03
N VAL A 225 -12.04 15.19 6.60
CA VAL A 225 -13.05 15.85 5.76
C VAL A 225 -13.70 17.03 6.49
N ILE A 226 -14.18 16.78 7.72
CA ILE A 226 -14.92 17.77 8.51
C ILE A 226 -14.03 18.95 8.93
N LEU A 227 -12.86 18.67 9.53
CA LEU A 227 -11.97 19.71 10.05
C LEU A 227 -11.12 20.35 8.95
N GLY A 228 -10.65 19.54 7.99
CA GLY A 228 -9.84 20.02 6.88
C GLY A 228 -10.65 20.92 5.94
N GLY A 229 -11.96 20.66 5.76
CA GLY A 229 -12.84 21.54 4.98
C GLY A 229 -12.86 23.00 5.48
N LEU A 230 -12.58 23.22 6.78
CA LEU A 230 -12.49 24.56 7.38
C LEU A 230 -11.16 25.27 7.10
N GLN A 231 -10.15 24.58 6.56
CA GLN A 231 -8.79 25.11 6.37
C GLN A 231 -8.59 25.87 5.05
N LYS A 232 -9.63 25.99 4.22
CA LYS A 232 -9.53 26.60 2.88
C LYS A 232 -8.98 28.04 2.90
N TRP A 233 -9.30 28.82 3.93
CA TRP A 233 -9.02 30.26 4.01
C TRP A 233 -7.53 30.64 3.88
N TRP A 234 -6.62 29.81 4.40
CA TRP A 234 -5.16 30.03 4.27
C TRP A 234 -4.54 29.19 3.15
N LEU A 235 -5.09 28.00 2.89
CA LEU A 235 -4.58 27.08 1.86
C LEU A 235 -4.66 27.67 0.47
N GLN A 236 -5.75 28.37 0.13
CA GLN A 236 -5.94 28.94 -1.21
C GLN A 236 -4.80 29.91 -1.56
N GLY A 237 -4.45 30.81 -0.63
CA GLY A 237 -3.39 31.79 -0.86
C GLY A 237 -2.00 31.16 -0.93
N LEU A 238 -1.75 30.11 -0.14
CA LEU A 238 -0.44 29.44 -0.09
C LEU A 238 -0.21 28.53 -1.30
N LEU A 239 -1.19 27.68 -1.63
CA LEU A 239 -1.05 26.63 -2.63
C LEU A 239 -1.42 27.10 -4.04
N GLY A 240 -2.36 28.03 -4.18
CA GLY A 240 -2.89 28.47 -5.48
C GLY A 240 -1.83 29.13 -6.38
N GLY A 241 -0.83 29.78 -5.79
CA GLY A 241 0.28 30.42 -6.54
C GLY A 241 1.49 29.52 -6.80
N MET A 242 1.51 28.28 -6.29
CA MET A 242 2.67 27.40 -6.44
C MET A 242 2.76 26.83 -7.86
N SER A 243 3.97 26.82 -8.41
CA SER A 243 4.22 26.10 -9.67
C SER A 243 4.02 24.60 -9.49
N PRO A 244 3.60 23.85 -10.52
CA PRO A 244 3.37 22.40 -10.41
C PRO A 244 4.59 21.62 -9.90
N LEU A 245 5.80 22.01 -10.31
CA LEU A 245 7.03 21.36 -9.83
C LEU A 245 7.30 21.66 -8.36
N ALA A 246 7.12 22.91 -7.92
CA ALA A 246 7.27 23.27 -6.51
C ALA A 246 6.25 22.52 -5.64
N LEU A 247 5.04 22.33 -6.16
CA LEU A 247 3.99 21.55 -5.51
C LEU A 247 4.35 20.08 -5.41
N PHE A 248 4.86 19.47 -6.48
CA PHE A 248 5.32 18.07 -6.47
C PHE A 248 6.40 17.83 -5.41
N VAL A 249 7.44 18.68 -5.41
CA VAL A 249 8.56 18.58 -4.46
C VAL A 249 8.07 18.85 -3.03
N GLY A 250 7.26 19.90 -2.85
CA GLY A 250 6.68 20.26 -1.56
C GLY A 250 5.80 19.15 -0.98
N ALA A 251 4.90 18.58 -1.79
CA ALA A 251 4.05 17.46 -1.38
C ALA A 251 4.87 16.21 -1.05
N THR A 252 5.90 15.88 -1.84
CA THR A 252 6.81 14.76 -1.56
C THR A 252 7.52 14.93 -0.21
N ALA A 253 8.09 16.11 0.03
CA ALA A 253 8.82 16.40 1.26
C ALA A 253 7.90 16.47 2.49
N LEU A 254 6.76 17.14 2.37
CA LEU A 254 5.80 17.25 3.47
C LEU A 254 5.20 15.89 3.83
N THR A 255 4.96 15.02 2.85
CA THR A 255 4.46 13.67 3.12
C THR A 255 5.45 12.85 3.95
N ALA A 256 6.75 13.11 3.87
CA ALA A 256 7.70 12.43 4.75
C ALA A 256 7.41 12.66 6.25
N ILE A 257 6.71 13.74 6.60
CA ILE A 257 6.38 14.12 7.98
C ILE A 257 4.88 14.23 8.25
N THR A 258 4.03 14.00 7.24
CA THR A 258 2.56 14.11 7.34
C THR A 258 1.86 13.03 6.52
N ASP A 259 0.60 12.74 6.82
CA ASP A 259 -0.17 11.74 6.09
C ASP A 259 -0.49 12.18 4.65
N ASN A 260 -0.25 11.29 3.68
CA ASN A 260 -0.46 11.57 2.26
C ASN A 260 -1.94 11.87 1.90
N ALA A 261 -2.91 11.27 2.59
CA ALA A 261 -4.34 11.48 2.36
C ALA A 261 -4.78 12.83 2.89
N ALA A 262 -4.20 13.28 4.01
CA ALA A 262 -4.41 14.63 4.52
C ALA A 262 -3.92 15.69 3.51
N LEU A 263 -2.70 15.56 2.98
CA LEU A 263 -2.15 16.53 2.03
C LEU A 263 -2.96 16.63 0.73
N THR A 264 -3.33 15.49 0.15
CA THR A 264 -4.14 15.45 -1.07
C THR A 264 -5.54 15.99 -0.86
N TYR A 265 -6.17 15.66 0.28
CA TYR A 265 -7.46 16.23 0.64
C TYR A 265 -7.40 17.76 0.78
N LEU A 266 -6.43 18.30 1.52
CA LEU A 266 -6.28 19.74 1.71
C LEU A 266 -6.05 20.45 0.37
N GLY A 267 -5.25 19.87 -0.52
CA GLY A 267 -5.05 20.43 -1.85
C GLY A 267 -6.28 20.34 -2.76
N SER A 268 -7.20 19.40 -2.52
CA SER A 268 -8.49 19.33 -3.24
C SER A 268 -9.45 20.49 -2.92
N LEU A 269 -9.20 21.22 -1.84
CA LEU A 269 -9.98 22.40 -1.46
C LEU A 269 -9.58 23.66 -2.24
N VAL A 270 -8.46 23.61 -2.97
CA VAL A 270 -7.93 24.74 -3.73
C VAL A 270 -8.66 24.85 -5.06
N GLU A 271 -9.26 26.01 -5.30
CA GLU A 271 -10.02 26.32 -6.52
C GLU A 271 -9.13 26.93 -7.60
N GLY A 272 -9.57 26.84 -8.87
CA GLY A 272 -8.86 27.39 -10.03
C GLY A 272 -7.60 26.60 -10.42
N THR A 273 -7.51 25.33 -10.03
CA THR A 273 -6.33 24.49 -10.28
C THR A 273 -6.36 23.86 -11.67
N SER A 274 -5.18 23.80 -12.32
CA SER A 274 -5.03 23.10 -13.61
C SER A 274 -4.95 21.58 -13.40
N GLU A 275 -5.12 20.80 -14.48
CA GLU A 275 -4.95 19.34 -14.43
C GLU A 275 -3.54 18.93 -14.03
N LEU A 276 -2.52 19.58 -14.62
CA LEU A 276 -1.12 19.38 -14.25
C LEU A 276 -0.86 19.68 -12.78
N TRP A 277 -1.48 20.73 -12.22
CA TRP A 277 -1.36 21.08 -10.80
C TRP A 277 -1.92 19.96 -9.92
N ARG A 278 -3.14 19.49 -10.23
CA ARG A 278 -3.81 18.40 -9.50
C ARG A 278 -3.02 17.10 -9.58
N TYR A 279 -2.52 16.77 -10.77
CA TYR A 279 -1.64 15.62 -10.98
C TYR A 279 -0.37 15.72 -10.12
N MET A 280 0.33 16.84 -10.16
CA MET A 280 1.61 17.02 -9.45
C MET A 280 1.45 16.99 -7.93
N LEU A 281 0.35 17.51 -7.39
CA LEU A 281 0.01 17.38 -5.98
C LEU A 281 -0.06 15.90 -5.56
N VAL A 282 -0.88 15.12 -6.26
CA VAL A 282 -1.15 13.73 -5.90
C VAL A 282 0.08 12.87 -6.17
N ALA A 283 0.76 13.09 -7.30
CA ALA A 283 1.99 12.39 -7.63
C ALA A 283 3.07 12.63 -6.57
N GLY A 284 3.25 13.87 -6.10
CA GLY A 284 4.19 14.19 -5.03
C GLY A 284 3.81 13.53 -3.70
N ALA A 285 2.53 13.62 -3.30
CA ALA A 285 2.05 13.01 -2.08
C ALA A 285 2.23 11.49 -2.06
N VAL A 286 1.91 10.82 -3.16
CA VAL A 286 2.07 9.36 -3.27
C VAL A 286 3.56 8.97 -3.29
N THR A 287 4.40 9.75 -3.97
CA THR A 287 5.87 9.54 -4.03
C THR A 287 6.51 9.61 -2.64
N GLY A 288 6.12 10.60 -1.84
CA GLY A 288 6.67 10.80 -0.48
C GLY A 288 6.17 9.81 0.57
N GLY A 289 5.06 9.10 0.29
CA GLY A 289 4.39 8.22 1.27
C GLY A 289 5.22 7.04 1.78
N GLY A 290 6.33 6.71 1.11
CA GLY A 290 7.25 5.66 1.55
C GLY A 290 8.44 6.13 2.38
N LEU A 291 8.65 7.45 2.54
CA LEU A 291 9.89 8.00 3.11
C LEU A 291 10.04 7.75 4.61
N THR A 292 8.94 7.68 5.36
CA THR A 292 8.96 7.45 6.81
C THR A 292 7.81 6.58 7.30
N VAL A 293 7.86 6.17 8.57
CA VAL A 293 6.80 5.36 9.20
C VAL A 293 5.47 6.12 9.30
N ILE A 294 5.49 7.44 9.40
CA ILE A 294 4.27 8.26 9.61
C ILE A 294 3.67 8.80 8.31
N ALA A 295 4.39 8.66 7.20
CA ALA A 295 4.02 9.22 5.90
C ALA A 295 2.76 8.59 5.28
N ASN A 296 2.46 7.34 5.63
CA ASN A 296 1.32 6.61 5.10
C ASN A 296 0.82 5.57 6.12
N ALA A 297 -0.50 5.40 6.24
CA ALA A 297 -1.18 4.50 7.19
C ALA A 297 -0.72 3.02 7.17
N PRO A 298 -0.30 2.41 6.05
CA PRO A 298 0.24 1.05 6.03
C PRO A 298 1.62 0.94 6.70
N ASN A 299 2.46 1.99 6.67
CA ASN A 299 3.85 1.91 7.10
C ASN A 299 4.00 1.49 8.58
N PRO A 300 3.18 2.00 9.54
CA PRO A 300 3.17 1.50 10.92
C PRO A 300 2.84 0.01 11.02
N ALA A 301 1.95 -0.52 10.17
CA ALA A 301 1.63 -1.95 10.16
C ALA A 301 2.84 -2.78 9.74
N GLY A 302 3.49 -2.42 8.62
CA GLY A 302 4.73 -3.05 8.17
C GLY A 302 5.85 -2.95 9.21
N PHE A 303 6.04 -1.77 9.80
CA PHE A 303 6.98 -1.54 10.89
C PHE A 303 6.71 -2.47 12.08
N SER A 304 5.46 -2.58 12.52
CA SER A 304 5.09 -3.39 13.70
C SER A 304 5.36 -4.89 13.50
N ILE A 305 5.19 -5.39 12.27
CA ILE A 305 5.41 -6.79 11.90
C ILE A 305 6.91 -7.10 11.80
N LEU A 306 7.71 -6.15 11.29
CA LEU A 306 9.11 -6.37 10.96
C LEU A 306 10.09 -5.95 12.07
N LYS A 307 9.74 -5.00 12.94
CA LYS A 307 10.67 -4.43 13.95
C LYS A 307 11.38 -5.47 14.82
N GLY A 308 10.68 -6.55 15.21
CA GLY A 308 11.23 -7.61 16.06
C GLY A 308 12.32 -8.45 15.38
N THR A 309 12.52 -8.28 14.07
CA THR A 309 13.60 -8.95 13.32
C THR A 309 14.84 -8.08 13.16
N PHE A 310 14.80 -6.80 13.55
CA PHE A 310 15.97 -5.92 13.48
C PHE A 310 16.85 -6.08 14.72
N PRO A 311 18.16 -5.74 14.62
CA PRO A 311 18.99 -5.55 15.80
C PRO A 311 18.30 -4.57 16.78
N ASP A 312 18.33 -4.89 18.07
CA ASP A 312 17.69 -4.10 19.14
C ASP A 312 16.15 -4.01 19.08
N GLY A 313 15.50 -4.79 18.20
CA GLY A 313 14.03 -4.85 18.11
C GLY A 313 13.37 -3.57 17.59
N ALA A 314 14.15 -2.66 16.99
CA ALA A 314 13.70 -1.35 16.53
C ALA A 314 14.26 -1.01 15.14
N ILE A 315 13.52 -0.17 14.41
CA ILE A 315 13.91 0.34 13.10
C ILE A 315 14.24 1.82 13.25
N SER A 316 15.46 2.21 12.93
CA SER A 316 15.91 3.61 12.99
C SER A 316 15.20 4.44 11.91
N PRO A 317 14.51 5.54 12.28
CA PRO A 317 13.84 6.42 11.32
C PRO A 317 14.79 7.01 10.27
N LEU A 318 16.00 7.41 10.68
CA LEU A 318 16.97 8.01 9.78
C LEU A 318 17.52 6.99 8.75
N ARG A 319 17.80 5.76 9.19
CA ARG A 319 18.23 4.69 8.28
C ARG A 319 17.13 4.28 7.31
N LEU A 320 15.88 4.28 7.75
CA LEU A 320 14.72 4.09 6.88
C LEU A 320 14.64 5.18 5.81
N LEU A 321 14.71 6.45 6.23
CA LEU A 321 14.66 7.58 5.30
C LEU A 321 15.75 7.48 4.22
N MET A 322 16.99 7.19 4.63
CA MET A 322 18.10 6.98 3.69
C MET A 322 17.86 5.80 2.75
N ALA A 323 17.33 4.68 3.26
CA ALA A 323 17.02 3.50 2.45
C ALA A 323 15.85 3.73 1.48
N ALA A 324 14.88 4.57 1.84
CA ALA A 324 13.74 4.93 1.01
C ALA A 324 14.07 6.01 -0.05
N ALA A 325 15.17 6.75 0.10
CA ALA A 325 15.51 7.85 -0.79
C ALA A 325 15.67 7.42 -2.26
N VAL A 326 16.46 6.38 -2.55
CA VAL A 326 16.66 5.88 -3.92
C VAL A 326 15.37 5.40 -4.58
N PRO A 327 14.55 4.51 -3.96
CA PRO A 327 13.29 4.10 -4.58
C PRO A 327 12.29 5.26 -4.74
N THR A 328 12.33 6.26 -3.84
CA THR A 328 11.54 7.50 -3.97
C THR A 328 11.98 8.31 -5.18
N LEU A 329 13.29 8.45 -5.42
CA LEU A 329 13.81 9.16 -6.60
C LEU A 329 13.43 8.47 -7.91
N ILE A 330 13.43 7.13 -7.93
CA ILE A 330 12.98 6.35 -9.09
C ILE A 330 11.49 6.62 -9.35
N ALA A 331 10.65 6.58 -8.31
CA ALA A 331 9.24 6.92 -8.42
C ALA A 331 9.03 8.36 -8.88
N ALA A 332 9.78 9.31 -8.32
CA ALA A 332 9.74 10.72 -8.70
C ALA A 332 10.09 10.91 -10.18
N GLY A 333 11.16 10.27 -10.65
CA GLY A 333 11.55 10.30 -12.05
C GLY A 333 10.45 9.79 -12.98
N MET A 334 9.79 8.69 -12.60
CA MET A 334 8.67 8.14 -13.39
C MET A 334 7.45 9.05 -13.41
N PHE A 335 7.09 9.68 -12.29
CA PHE A 335 5.94 10.60 -12.23
C PHE A 335 6.20 11.94 -12.91
N LEU A 336 7.45 12.39 -12.97
CA LEU A 336 7.86 13.62 -13.66
C LEU A 336 8.07 13.46 -15.16
N LEU A 337 7.95 12.24 -15.71
CA LEU A 337 7.96 12.05 -17.16
C LEU A 337 6.88 12.90 -17.82
N PRO A 338 7.15 13.45 -19.03
CA PRO A 338 6.19 14.28 -19.74
C PRO A 338 4.80 13.63 -19.78
N THR A 339 3.81 14.44 -19.49
CA THR A 339 2.40 14.06 -19.49
C THR A 339 1.73 14.75 -20.66
N SER A 340 1.03 13.98 -21.48
CA SER A 340 0.12 14.51 -22.50
C SER A 340 -1.23 14.73 -21.81
N PHE A 341 -1.37 15.86 -21.13
CA PHE A 341 -2.68 16.40 -20.76
C PHE A 341 -3.19 17.24 -21.93
#